data_AF-A0A0G4NMM6-F1
#
_entry.id   AF-A0A0G4NMM6-F1
#
_cell.length_a   1.000
_cell.length_b   1.000
_cell.length_c   1.000
_cell.angle_alpha   90.00
_cell.angle_beta   90.00
_cell.angle_gamma   90.00
#
_symmetry.space_group_name_H-M   'P 1'
#
loop_
_entity.id
_entity.type
_entity.pdbx_description
1 polymer ?
#
loop_
_entity_poly.entity_id
_entity_poly.type
_entity_poly.pdbx_seq_one_letter_code
_entity_poly.pdbx_strand_id
1 'polypeptide(L)'
;MTASNGTNGHSAPRPLPVGIYAPTMTFFNPETEDLDIPVIKKHAERLARAGLAGLVTMGSNGEAAHCTREEKIAVTKATREALDAAGFEQTPIILGATEGSVR
;
A
#
# COMPACT_ATOMS: atom_id res chain seq x y z
N MET A 1 24.38 -35.50 12.38
CA MET A 1 23.94 -34.19 11.88
C MET A 1 22.61 -34.40 11.17
N THR A 2 21.50 -34.10 11.84
CA THR A 2 20.15 -34.17 11.27
C THR A 2 19.82 -32.81 10.67
N ALA A 3 19.63 -32.77 9.36
CA ALA A 3 19.19 -31.57 8.65
C ALA A 3 17.77 -31.20 9.09
N SER A 4 17.56 -29.94 9.47
CA SER A 4 16.22 -29.41 9.72
C SER A 4 15.50 -29.23 8.38
N ASN A 5 14.47 -30.03 8.12
CA ASN A 5 13.56 -29.80 7.00
C ASN A 5 12.86 -28.43 7.21
N GLY A 6 13.02 -27.54 6.24
CA GLY A 6 12.39 -26.23 6.24
C GLY A 6 10.87 -26.34 6.42
N THR A 7 10.32 -25.47 7.27
CA THR A 7 8.88 -25.34 7.46
C THR A 7 8.24 -24.84 6.16
N ASN A 8 7.35 -25.63 5.55
CA ASN A 8 6.50 -25.16 4.47
C ASN A 8 5.62 -24.02 5.01
N GLY A 9 6.02 -22.78 4.69
CA GLY A 9 5.56 -21.53 5.28
C GLY A 9 4.11 -21.16 4.96
N HIS A 10 3.16 -21.98 5.39
CA HIS A 10 1.77 -21.55 5.47
C HIS A 10 1.61 -20.64 6.69
N SER A 11 1.86 -19.34 6.50
CA SER A 11 1.43 -18.30 7.43
C SER A 11 -0.05 -18.49 7.74
N ALA A 12 -0.44 -18.39 9.00
CA ALA A 12 -1.85 -18.42 9.37
C ALA A 12 -2.65 -17.40 8.55
N PRO A 13 -3.88 -17.73 8.10
CA PRO A 13 -4.68 -16.81 7.32
C PRO A 13 -4.88 -15.50 8.08
N ARG A 14 -4.59 -14.38 7.41
CA ARG A 14 -4.77 -13.02 7.95
C ARG A 14 -6.00 -12.39 7.31
N PRO A 15 -7.21 -12.59 7.88
CA PRO A 15 -8.43 -12.02 7.33
C PRO A 15 -8.37 -10.49 7.35
N LEU A 16 -9.05 -9.86 6.39
CA LEU A 16 -9.21 -8.41 6.40
C LEU A 16 -10.11 -7.99 7.57
N PRO A 17 -9.69 -7.03 8.42
CA PRO A 17 -10.55 -6.48 9.46
C PRO A 17 -11.83 -5.87 8.87
N VAL A 18 -12.96 -6.07 9.56
CA VAL A 18 -14.20 -5.36 9.23
C VAL A 18 -14.01 -3.88 9.56
N GLY A 19 -14.37 -3.00 8.63
CA GLY A 19 -14.34 -1.55 8.85
C GLY A 19 -14.26 -0.76 7.55
N ILE A 20 -13.88 0.52 7.68
CA ILE A 20 -13.82 1.45 6.56
C ILE A 20 -12.42 1.45 5.95
N TYR A 21 -12.37 1.30 4.62
CA TYR A 21 -11.14 1.35 3.83
C TYR A 21 -11.19 2.56 2.91
N ALA A 22 -10.15 3.40 2.91
CA ALA A 22 -10.09 4.54 2.02
C ALA A 22 -9.27 4.24 0.76
N PRO A 23 -9.82 4.51 -0.45
CA PRO A 23 -8.99 4.65 -1.64
C PRO A 23 -8.15 5.93 -1.54
N THR A 24 -6.84 5.75 -1.56
CA THR A 24 -5.87 6.84 -1.39
C THR A 24 -5.56 7.52 -2.72
N MET A 25 -5.30 8.82 -2.65
CA MET A 25 -4.84 9.63 -3.80
C MET A 25 -3.34 9.44 -4.03
N THR A 26 -2.91 9.58 -5.27
CA THR A 26 -1.49 9.71 -5.63
C THR A 26 -1.17 11.18 -5.78
N PHE A 27 -0.16 11.66 -5.06
CA PHE A 27 0.25 13.06 -5.11
C PHE A 27 1.50 13.18 -5.98
N PHE A 28 1.54 14.23 -6.79
CA PHE A 28 2.62 14.52 -7.72
C PHE A 28 3.17 15.92 -7.48
N ASN A 29 4.44 16.11 -7.78
CA ASN A 29 5.08 17.41 -7.82
C ASN A 29 4.45 18.23 -8.96
N PRO A 30 4.01 19.48 -8.72
CA PRO A 30 3.30 20.28 -9.74
C PRO A 30 4.20 20.76 -10.89
N GLU A 31 5.52 20.72 -10.74
CA GLU A 31 6.48 21.16 -11.77
C GLU A 31 7.08 19.98 -12.54
N THR A 32 7.44 18.90 -11.84
CA THR A 32 8.12 17.75 -12.45
C THR A 32 7.18 16.58 -12.78
N GLU A 33 5.95 16.60 -12.24
CA GLU A 33 4.99 15.49 -12.30
C GLU A 33 5.48 14.18 -11.67
N ASP A 34 6.62 14.20 -10.96
CA ASP A 34 7.11 13.04 -10.21
C ASP A 34 6.26 12.79 -8.96
N LEU A 35 6.26 11.55 -8.45
CA LEU A 35 5.60 11.22 -7.18
C LEU A 35 6.09 12.09 -6.00
N ASP A 36 5.15 12.74 -5.31
CA ASP A 36 5.41 13.39 -4.03
C ASP A 36 5.30 12.38 -2.88
N ILE A 37 6.36 11.59 -2.73
CA ILE A 37 6.48 10.55 -1.70
C ILE A 37 6.27 11.10 -0.27
N PRO A 38 6.85 12.24 0.14
CA PRO A 38 6.59 12.82 1.44
C PRO A 38 5.09 13.08 1.71
N VAL A 39 4.36 13.64 0.75
CA VAL A 39 2.92 13.92 0.91
C VAL A 39 2.11 12.62 0.95
N ILE A 40 2.45 11.64 0.10
CA ILE A 40 1.83 10.29 0.13
C ILE A 40 1.96 9.66 1.52
N LYS A 41 3.17 9.68 2.11
CA LYS A 41 3.42 9.13 3.47
C LYS A 41 2.58 9.85 4.52
N LYS A 42 2.59 11.19 4.51
CA LYS A 42 1.83 12.01 5.45
C LYS A 42 0.32 11.77 5.32
N HIS A 43 -0.18 11.59 4.10
CA HIS A 43 -1.59 11.30 3.84
C HIS A 43 -1.98 9.93 4.40
N ALA A 44 -1.19 8.89 4.14
CA ALA A 44 -1.41 7.54 4.66
C ALA A 44 -1.44 7.51 6.20
N GLU A 45 -0.46 8.14 6.85
CA GLU A 45 -0.41 8.26 8.31
C GLU A 45 -1.66 8.96 8.86
N ARG A 46 -2.05 10.10 8.26
CA ARG A 46 -3.24 10.85 8.69
C ARG A 46 -4.49 9.97 8.66
N LEU A 47 -4.66 9.21 7.58
CA LEU A 47 -5.82 8.34 7.41
C LEU A 47 -5.82 7.16 8.39
N ALA A 48 -4.67 6.56 8.66
CA ALA A 48 -4.55 5.50 9.67
C ALA A 48 -4.87 6.03 11.08
N ARG A 49 -4.33 7.20 11.45
CA ARG A 49 -4.65 7.87 12.72
C ARG A 49 -6.11 8.25 12.87
N ALA A 50 -6.84 8.44 11.76
CA ALA A 50 -8.27 8.69 11.76
C ALA A 50 -9.12 7.43 12.02
N GLY A 51 -8.51 6.26 12.21
CA GLY A 51 -9.21 5.03 12.61
C GLY A 51 -9.69 4.17 11.44
N LEU A 52 -9.13 4.34 10.24
CA LEU A 52 -9.45 3.46 9.11
C LEU A 52 -8.93 2.03 9.35
N ALA A 53 -9.72 1.05 8.93
CA ALA A 53 -9.37 -0.36 9.03
C ALA A 53 -8.29 -0.77 8.03
N GLY A 54 -8.11 -0.01 6.95
CA GLY A 54 -7.09 -0.24 5.94
C GLY A 54 -7.08 0.82 4.86
N LEU A 55 -6.07 0.76 4.00
CA LEU A 55 -5.89 1.66 2.87
C LEU A 55 -5.92 0.89 1.56
N VAL A 56 -6.44 1.51 0.51
CA VAL A 56 -6.40 0.99 -0.86
C VAL A 56 -5.52 1.92 -1.70
N THR A 57 -4.42 1.39 -2.23
CA THR A 57 -3.49 2.11 -3.10
C THR A 57 -3.69 1.69 -4.55
N MET A 58 -3.41 2.56 -5.51
CA MET A 58 -3.43 2.26 -6.95
C MET A 58 -4.78 1.72 -7.46
N GLY A 59 -5.88 2.21 -6.89
CA GLY A 59 -7.19 2.11 -7.54
C GLY A 59 -7.36 3.18 -8.62
N SER A 60 -8.56 3.31 -9.19
CA SER A 60 -8.89 4.40 -10.13
C SER A 60 -8.66 5.78 -9.52
N ASN A 61 -9.08 5.96 -8.27
CA ASN A 61 -8.83 7.11 -7.41
C ASN A 61 -7.33 7.43 -7.19
N GLY A 62 -6.47 6.41 -7.23
CA GLY A 62 -5.02 6.57 -7.14
C GLY A 62 -4.36 6.78 -8.51
N GLU A 63 -5.13 7.06 -9.56
CA GLU A 63 -4.65 7.28 -10.93
C GLU A 63 -3.74 6.18 -11.47
N ALA A 64 -4.02 4.92 -11.09
CA ALA A 64 -3.16 3.79 -11.45
C ALA A 64 -2.99 3.60 -12.96
N ALA A 65 -3.95 4.04 -13.79
CA ALA A 65 -3.82 3.98 -15.24
C ALA A 65 -2.77 4.96 -15.80
N HIS A 66 -2.44 6.02 -15.05
CA HIS A 66 -1.47 7.06 -15.43
C HIS A 66 -0.10 6.85 -14.77
N CYS A 67 0.03 5.92 -13.82
CA CYS A 67 1.30 5.60 -13.18
C CYS A 67 2.03 4.45 -13.91
N THR A 68 3.35 4.54 -13.99
CA THR A 68 4.22 3.42 -14.37
C THR A 68 4.17 2.31 -13.33
N ARG A 69 4.68 1.12 -13.68
CA ARG A 69 4.77 -0.02 -12.74
C ARG A 69 5.64 0.31 -11.54
N GLU A 70 6.74 1.00 -11.77
CA GLU A 70 7.71 1.42 -10.75
C GLU A 70 7.08 2.42 -9.78
N GLU A 71 6.30 3.38 -10.29
CA GLU A 71 5.55 4.33 -9.47
C GLU A 71 4.48 3.64 -8.63
N LYS A 72 3.70 2.71 -9.22
CA LYS A 72 2.70 1.93 -8.46
C LYS A 72 3.33 1.24 -7.26
N ILE A 73 4.49 0.61 -7.47
CA ILE A 73 5.25 -0.06 -6.42
C ILE A 73 5.76 0.97 -5.40
N ALA A 74 6.28 2.12 -5.85
CA ALA A 74 6.81 3.16 -4.98
C ALA A 74 5.72 3.72 -4.05
N VAL A 75 4.51 3.99 -4.55
CA VAL A 75 3.39 4.47 -3.73
C VAL A 75 3.02 3.46 -2.65
N THR A 76 2.88 2.18 -2.99
CA THR A 76 2.54 1.14 -2.01
C THR A 76 3.64 0.93 -0.98
N LYS A 77 4.91 0.95 -1.38
CA LYS A 77 6.06 0.88 -0.45
C LYS A 77 6.08 2.07 0.50
N ALA A 78 5.95 3.29 -0.03
CA ALA A 78 5.90 4.50 0.78
C ALA A 78 4.75 4.46 1.79
N THR A 79 3.58 3.98 1.37
CA THR A 79 2.41 3.79 2.24
C THR A 79 2.73 2.80 3.37
N ARG A 80 3.35 1.65 3.06
CA ARG A 80 3.76 0.66 4.07
C ARG A 80 4.76 1.25 5.08
N GLU A 81 5.80 1.91 4.59
CA GLU A 81 6.81 2.57 5.43
C GLU A 81 6.19 3.61 6.37
N ALA A 82 5.23 4.41 5.88
CA ALA A 82 4.55 5.41 6.70
C ALA A 82 3.70 4.77 7.80
N LEU A 83 2.96 3.71 7.47
CA LEU A 83 2.16 2.99 8.44
C LEU A 83 3.04 2.30 9.49
N ASP A 84 4.14 1.66 9.08
CA ASP A 84 5.08 1.02 10.01
C ASP A 84 5.72 2.05 10.94
N ALA A 85 6.22 3.16 10.41
CA ALA A 85 6.82 4.23 11.21
C ALA A 85 5.82 4.86 12.20
N ALA A 86 4.53 4.80 11.91
CA ALA A 86 3.47 5.33 12.76
C ALA A 86 2.86 4.30 13.74
N GLY A 87 3.36 3.05 13.78
CA GLY A 87 2.89 1.98 14.68
C GLY A 87 1.62 1.27 14.20
N PHE A 88 1.39 1.25 12.89
CA PHE A 88 0.25 0.60 12.24
C PHE A 88 0.69 -0.59 11.38
N GLU A 89 1.62 -1.41 11.87
CA GLU A 89 2.21 -2.55 11.14
C GLU A 89 1.15 -3.56 10.70
N GLN A 90 0.07 -3.68 11.48
CA GLN A 90 -1.02 -4.60 11.19
C GLN A 90 -2.08 -4.03 10.23
N THR A 91 -2.07 -2.73 9.93
CA THR A 91 -3.04 -2.15 9.01
C THR A 91 -2.82 -2.70 7.59
N PRO A 92 -3.82 -3.35 6.97
CA PRO A 92 -3.71 -3.85 5.60
C PRO A 92 -3.63 -2.71 4.58
N ILE A 93 -2.83 -2.95 3.55
CA ILE A 93 -2.84 -2.19 2.30
C ILE A 93 -3.36 -3.12 1.22
N ILE A 94 -4.39 -2.71 0.51
CA ILE A 94 -4.91 -3.39 -0.68
C ILE A 94 -4.36 -2.65 -1.90
N LEU A 95 -3.58 -3.34 -2.72
CA LEU A 95 -3.04 -2.80 -3.97
C LEU A 95 -3.98 -3.11 -5.13
N GLY A 96 -4.44 -2.08 -5.84
CA GLY A 96 -5.05 -2.26 -7.15
C GLY A 96 -4.01 -2.77 -8.15
N ALA A 97 -4.29 -3.93 -8.74
CA ALA A 97 -3.40 -4.62 -9.68
C ALA A 97 -4.04 -4.72 -11.08
N THR A 98 -4.94 -3.79 -11.42
CA THR A 98 -5.55 -3.74 -12.74
C THR A 98 -4.52 -3.31 -13.77
N GLU A 99 -4.39 -4.11 -14.83
CA GLU A 99 -3.51 -3.87 -15.97
C GLU A 99 -4.24 -4.19 -17.27
N GLY A 100 -3.65 -3.84 -18.41
CA GLY A 100 -4.20 -4.14 -19.74
C GLY A 100 -4.21 -5.63 -20.11
N SER A 101 -3.59 -6.49 -19.29
CA SER A 101 -3.55 -7.93 -19.50
C SER A 101 -3.44 -8.68 -18.16
N VAL A 102 -3.53 -10.01 -18.19
CA VAL A 102 -3.34 -10.88 -17.01
C VAL A 102 -1.86 -11.05 -16.63
N ARG A 103 -0.93 -10.80 -17.55
CA ARG A 103 0.53 -10.85 -17.29
C ARG A 103 0.98 -9.59 -16.56
#